data_AF-A0A958BYD8-F1
#
_entry.id   AF-A0A958BYD8-F1
#
_cell.length_a   1.000
_cell.length_b   1.000
_cell.length_c   1.000
_cell.angle_alpha   90.00
_cell.angle_beta   90.00
_cell.angle_gamma   90.00
#
_symmetry.space_group_name_H-M   'P 1'
#
loop_
_entity.id
_entity.type
_entity.pdbx_description
1 polymer ?
#
loop_
_entity_poly.entity_id
_entity_poly.type
_entity_poly.pdbx_seq_one_letter_code
_entity_poly.pdbx_strand_id
1 'polypeptide(L)' 'GPCELALQKDPLLESAYRRLMRYHACNHDKGQALKVYRDCLTLFEELFGESPTPATRHLYEAIANDEPLDCESKE' A
#
# COMPACT_ATOMS: atom_id res chain seq x y z
N GLY A 1 11.42 -4.54 6.81
CA GLY A 1 10.57 -5.74 6.65
C GLY A 1 10.71 -6.36 5.27
N PRO A 2 10.18 -7.58 5.04
CA PRO A 2 10.29 -8.29 3.75
C PRO A 2 9.66 -7.52 2.57
N CYS A 3 8.59 -6.76 2.81
CA CYS A 3 7.96 -5.93 1.78
C CYS A 3 8.85 -4.75 1.35
N GLU A 4 9.52 -4.08 2.30
CA GLU A 4 10.45 -2.98 1.99
C GLU A 4 11.66 -3.49 1.20
N LEU A 5 12.14 -4.71 1.48
CA LEU A 5 13.21 -5.34 0.70
C LEU A 5 12.73 -5.70 -0.71
N ALA A 6 11.47 -6.14 -0.86
CA ALA A 6 10.89 -6.42 -2.16
C ALA A 6 10.82 -5.13 -3.01
N LEU A 7 10.39 -4.01 -2.43
CA LEU A 7 10.32 -2.71 -3.12
C LEU A 7 11.68 -2.14 -3.51
N GLN A 8 12.75 -2.44 -2.76
CA GLN A 8 14.11 -2.08 -3.18
C GLN A 8 14.56 -2.83 -4.43
N LYS A 9 14.06 -4.05 -4.65
CA LYS A 9 14.39 -4.87 -5.82
C LYS A 9 13.48 -4.59 -7.01
N ASP A 10 12.20 -4.41 -6.74
CA ASP A 10 11.16 -4.11 -7.72
C ASP A 10 10.23 -3.02 -7.18
N PRO A 11 10.50 -1.75 -7.48
CA PRO A 11 9.69 -0.64 -6.99
C PRO A 11 8.30 -0.60 -7.63
N LEU A 12 8.01 -1.40 -8.67
CA LEU A 12 6.69 -1.45 -9.30
C LEU A 12 5.79 -2.55 -8.71
N LEU A 13 6.27 -3.27 -7.70
CA LEU A 13 5.55 -4.39 -7.11
C LEU A 13 4.41 -3.91 -6.18
N GLU A 14 3.28 -3.56 -6.77
CA GLU A 14 2.10 -3.05 -6.03
C GLU A 14 1.57 -3.98 -4.93
N SER A 15 1.76 -5.29 -5.07
CA SER A 15 1.38 -6.25 -4.02
C SER A 15 2.18 -6.03 -2.72
N ALA A 16 3.43 -5.58 -2.81
CA ALA A 16 4.24 -5.23 -1.65
C ALA A 16 3.77 -3.93 -1.00
N TYR A 17 3.40 -2.90 -1.79
CA TYR A 17 2.75 -1.70 -1.26
C TYR A 17 1.46 -2.03 -0.53
N ARG A 18 0.56 -2.82 -1.13
CA ARG A 18 -0.70 -3.24 -0.50
C ARG A 18 -0.48 -4.00 0.81
N ARG A 19 0.62 -4.76 0.93
CA ARG A 19 0.96 -5.48 2.17
C ARG A 19 1.48 -4.53 3.25
N LEU A 20 2.30 -3.55 2.89
CA LEU A 20 2.72 -2.48 3.81
C LEU A 20 1.56 -1.60 4.27
N MET A 21 0.64 -1.25 3.37
CA MET A 21 -0.58 -0.49 3.70
C MET A 21 -1.40 -1.24 4.76
N ARG A 22 -1.69 -2.54 4.55
CA ARG A 22 -2.40 -3.37 5.53
C ARG A 22 -1.63 -3.48 6.84
N TYR A 23 -0.32 -3.72 6.79
CA TYR A 23 0.52 -3.81 7.99
C TYR A 23 0.38 -2.56 8.86
N HIS A 24 0.55 -1.36 8.29
CA HIS A 24 0.42 -0.12 9.06
C HIS A 24 -1.01 0.10 9.56
N ALA A 25 -2.02 -0.11 8.72
CA ALA A 25 -3.42 0.09 9.11
C ALA A 25 -3.85 -0.87 10.25
N CYS A 26 -3.46 -2.14 10.18
CA CYS A 26 -3.73 -3.15 11.21
C CYS A 26 -2.97 -2.86 12.53
N ASN A 27 -1.85 -2.14 12.48
CA ASN A 27 -1.13 -1.65 13.65
C ASN A 27 -1.63 -0.27 14.13
N HIS A 28 -2.84 0.13 13.73
CA HIS A 28 -3.45 1.44 14.04
C HIS A 28 -2.65 2.66 13.55
N ASP A 29 -1.76 2.49 12.59
CA ASP A 29 -0.98 3.56 11.96
C ASP A 29 -1.54 3.90 10.57
N LYS A 30 -2.75 4.50 10.57
CA LYS A 30 -3.42 4.97 9.34
C LYS A 30 -2.55 5.96 8.56
N GLY A 31 -1.82 6.83 9.26
CA GLY A 31 -0.97 7.85 8.64
C GLY A 31 0.10 7.23 7.74
N GLN A 32 0.80 6.21 8.23
CA GLN A 32 1.80 5.49 7.44
C GLN A 32 1.17 4.65 6.34
N ALA A 33 0.02 4.02 6.59
CA ALA A 33 -0.69 3.26 5.56
C ALA A 33 -1.05 4.14 4.34
N LEU A 34 -1.59 5.34 4.59
CA LEU A 34 -1.92 6.28 3.52
C LEU A 34 -0.66 6.88 2.87
N LYS A 35 0.45 7.03 3.62
CA LYS A 35 1.73 7.45 3.05
C LYS A 35 2.26 6.44 2.03
N VAL A 36 2.25 5.16 2.36
CA VAL A 36 2.68 4.08 1.45
C VAL A 36 1.90 4.11 0.13
N TYR A 37 0.59 4.38 0.17
CA TYR A 37 -0.20 4.56 -1.06
C TYR A 37 0.26 5.78 -1.88
N ARG A 38 0.48 6.93 -1.22
CA ARG A 38 0.95 8.14 -1.93
C ARG A 38 2.31 7.92 -2.58
N ASP A 39 3.23 7.23 -1.90
CA ASP A 39 4.54 6.89 -2.45
C ASP A 39 4.39 6.00 -3.72
N CYS A 40 3.45 5.05 -3.70
CA CYS A 40 3.11 4.24 -4.88
C CYS A 40 2.49 5.07 -6.01
N LEU A 41 1.53 5.94 -5.68
CA LEU A 41 0.86 6.81 -6.65
C LEU A 41 1.86 7.72 -7.37
N THR A 42 2.71 8.42 -6.62
CA THR A 42 3.73 9.31 -7.20
C THR A 42 4.64 8.56 -8.15
N LEU A 43 5.11 7.36 -7.79
CA LEU A 43 5.97 6.56 -8.66
C LEU A 43 5.29 6.19 -9.98
N PHE A 44 4.04 5.74 -9.95
CA PHE A 44 3.30 5.37 -11.16
C PHE A 44 2.96 6.58 -12.02
N GLU A 45 2.59 7.71 -11.41
CA GLU A 45 2.34 8.95 -12.13
C GLU A 45 3.62 9.46 -12.82
N GLU A 46 4.76 9.40 -12.16
CA GLU A 46 6.04 9.85 -12.72
C GLU A 46 6.56 8.95 -13.86
N LEU A 47 6.41 7.62 -13.73
CA LEU A 47 6.96 6.67 -14.70
C LEU A 47 6.04 6.41 -15.89
N PHE A 48 4.72 6.45 -15.67
CA PHE A 48 3.75 5.97 -16.63
C PHE A 48 2.62 6.98 -16.90
N GLY A 49 2.46 8.00 -16.06
CA GLY A 49 1.33 8.94 -16.15
C GLY A 49 -0.01 8.29 -15.81
N GLU A 50 -0.01 7.17 -15.08
CA GLU A 50 -1.20 6.43 -14.66
C GLU A 50 -1.24 6.24 -13.15
N SER A 51 -2.41 5.84 -12.65
CA SER A 51 -2.62 5.51 -11.25
C SER A 51 -2.38 4.01 -11.01
N PRO A 52 -2.03 3.59 -9.77
CA PRO A 52 -1.84 2.18 -9.44
C PRO A 52 -3.12 1.37 -9.70
N THR A 53 -3.00 0.04 -9.73
CA THR A 53 -4.11 -0.87 -10.02
C THR A 53 -5.35 -0.62 -9.16
N PRO A 54 -6.55 -0.97 -9.65
CA PRO A 54 -7.80 -0.86 -8.88
C PRO A 54 -7.72 -1.50 -7.49
N ALA A 55 -7.04 -2.64 -7.35
CA ALA A 55 -6.86 -3.31 -6.06
C ALA A 55 -6.09 -2.46 -5.04
N THR A 56 -5.12 -1.67 -5.49
CA THR A 56 -4.34 -0.76 -4.63
C THR A 56 -5.17 0.47 -4.24
N ARG A 57 -5.93 1.02 -5.19
CA ARG A 57 -6.82 2.16 -4.94
C ARG A 57 -7.99 1.81 -4.01
N HIS A 58 -8.65 0.67 -4.21
CA HIS A 58 -9.72 0.22 -3.32
C HIS A 58 -9.21 -0.02 -1.88
N LEU A 59 -7.99 -0.53 -1.71
CA LEU A 59 -7.42 -0.68 -0.37
C LEU A 59 -7.15 0.70 0.28
N TYR A 60 -6.69 1.67 -0.49
CA TYR A 60 -6.55 3.05 0.00
C TYR A 60 -7.89 3.62 0.44
N GLU A 61 -8.95 3.45 -0.37
CA GLU A 61 -10.30 3.91 -0.05
C GLU A 61 -10.82 3.24 1.23
N ALA A 62 -10.61 1.92 1.38
CA ALA A 62 -11.01 1.20 2.59
C ALA A 62 -10.30 1.73 3.84
N ILE A 63 -8.98 1.92 3.78
CA ILE A 63 -8.20 2.48 4.89
C ILE A 63 -8.64 3.94 5.18
N ALA A 64 -8.86 4.74 4.14
CA ALA A 64 -9.23 6.14 4.27
C ALA A 64 -10.61 6.30 4.93
N ASN A 65 -11.55 5.42 4.63
CA ASN A 65 -12.92 5.41 5.17
C ASN A 65 -13.07 4.59 6.46
N ASP A 66 -11.98 4.08 7.04
CA ASP A 66 -11.98 3.22 8.23
C ASP A 66 -12.86 1.98 8.07
N GLU A 67 -12.91 1.43 6.85
CA GLU A 67 -13.57 0.17 6.56
C GLU A 67 -12.82 -0.99 7.23
N PRO A 68 -13.53 -2.05 7.66
CA PRO A 68 -12.91 -3.20 8.29
C PRO A 68 -11.93 -3.87 7.33
N LEU A 69 -10.68 -4.00 7.78
CA LEU A 69 -9.63 -4.70 7.04
C LEU A 69 -9.48 -6.12 7.55
N ASP A 70 -9.23 -7.04 6.63
CA ASP A 70 -8.72 -8.35 6.99
C ASP A 70 -7.26 -8.22 7.44
N CYS A 71 -7.06 -8.31 8.77
CA CYS A 71 -5.77 -8.26 9.44
C CYS A 71 -5.28 -9.67 9.77
N GLU A 72 -5.40 -10.63 8.85
CA GLU A 72 -4.89 -11.98 9.07
C GLU A 72 -3.39 -11.92 9.43
N SER A 73 -3.14 -12.19 10.72
CA SER A 73 -1.83 -12.26 11.33
C SER A 73 -1.14 -13.54 10.86
N LYS A 74 -0.49 -13.49 9.71
CA LYS A 74 0.34 -14.59 9.21
C LYS A 74 1.69 -14.03 8.75
N GLU A 75 2.54 -13.76 9.74
CA GLU A 75 3.98 -14.02 9.61
C GLU A 75 4.24 -15.51 9.90
#